data_AF-A0A2V7S3M2-F1
#
_entry.id   AF-A0A2V7S3M2-F1
#
_cell.length_a   1.000
_cell.length_b   1.000
_cell.length_c   1.000
_cell.angle_alpha   90.00
_cell.angle_beta   90.00
_cell.angle_gamma   90.00
#
_symmetry.space_group_name_H-M   'P 1'
#
loop_
_entity.id
_entity.type
_entity.pdbx_description
1 polymer ?
#
loop_
_entity_poly.entity_id
_entity_poly.type
_entity_poly.pdbx_seq_one_letter_code
_entity_poly.pdbx_strand_id
1 'polypeptide(L)'
;MFLLALLGLGAFVSPAAAQWNGLPFNAPIFAQSGITIGNGITDSYNSDLGPYNAATAGSNGDIATNASISLSGTVVHGDATAVGTISGGTVTGTKTQNAPPFPSMPILPCPTGGYSILPTPLPSGVSYNAGSGDLVVGGGNTYTLNVPPSQYYFHSISLTGGSTLSFNNPSGKKVDIFLADGLNIGGGGVGNTSGLPTRLGFWACGSPASPTKWDLSGGSTGYFSLYAPNHLVRVGGSGGQIFGAVVAATFSASSNASFHFDEALLNEGLPTYGISVAPYADTVSHPAGTNYTESFTVQNLSNVSDSYDLLTSARPGTALTITSITGTGVTQGANPDSARLSNLAASATATVTVHYSIGSGAGSPRDTLLFTARSVASPSTSANGRLTVTVLGYGTSVAPHATTTSNLPSNGTNYTASFTVQNVG
;
A
#
# COMPACT_ATOMS: atom_id res chain seq x y z
N MET A 1 -8.98 -53.15 18.66
CA MET A 1 -7.57 -53.27 18.25
C MET A 1 -7.41 -52.49 16.95
N PHE A 2 -7.27 -51.17 17.10
CA PHE A 2 -7.22 -50.20 15.99
C PHE A 2 -5.75 -49.99 15.61
N LEU A 3 -5.39 -50.33 14.39
CA LEU A 3 -4.06 -50.10 13.82
C LEU A 3 -4.23 -49.15 12.64
N LEU A 4 -4.18 -47.85 12.91
CA LEU A 4 -4.01 -46.82 11.89
C LEU A 4 -3.36 -45.58 12.52
N ALA A 5 -2.03 -45.61 12.65
CA ALA A 5 -1.20 -44.44 12.95
C ALA A 5 0.24 -44.74 12.52
N LEU A 6 0.50 -44.74 11.21
CA LEU A 6 1.85 -44.68 10.66
C LEU A 6 1.83 -44.12 9.24
N LEU A 7 1.29 -42.90 9.09
CA LEU A 7 1.70 -42.03 8.00
C LEU A 7 2.66 -41.03 8.63
N GLY A 8 3.94 -41.32 8.47
CA GLY A 8 5.00 -40.41 8.82
C GLY A 8 4.75 -39.07 8.15
N LEU A 9 4.69 -38.02 8.96
CA LEU A 9 5.03 -36.68 8.53
C LEU A 9 6.34 -36.82 7.77
N GLY A 10 6.27 -36.67 6.45
CA GLY A 10 7.47 -36.51 5.64
C GLY A 10 8.26 -35.38 6.27
N ALA A 11 9.48 -35.67 6.72
CA ALA A 11 10.46 -34.65 6.97
C ALA A 11 10.47 -33.78 5.71
N PHE A 12 9.96 -32.55 5.83
CA PHE A 12 10.25 -31.52 4.86
C PHE A 12 11.78 -31.45 4.86
N VAL A 13 12.38 -31.99 3.80
CA VAL A 13 13.78 -31.78 3.49
C VAL A 13 13.89 -30.26 3.41
N SER A 14 14.50 -29.60 4.40
CA SER A 14 14.70 -28.17 4.33
C SER A 14 15.50 -27.93 3.05
N PRO A 15 14.97 -27.22 2.04
CA PRO A 15 15.81 -26.82 0.95
C PRO A 15 16.83 -25.87 1.58
N ALA A 16 18.08 -26.33 1.65
CA ALA A 16 19.23 -25.49 1.85
C ALA A 16 19.03 -24.23 0.97
N ALA A 17 18.94 -23.08 1.63
CA ALA A 17 18.35 -21.83 1.16
C ALA A 17 16.82 -21.91 0.98
N ALA A 18 16.09 -21.46 2.02
CA ALA A 18 14.71 -21.01 1.87
C ALA A 18 14.63 -20.12 0.61
N GLN A 19 14.02 -20.66 -0.44
CA GLN A 19 13.98 -19.99 -1.72
C GLN A 19 13.14 -18.72 -1.50
N TRP A 20 13.81 -17.57 -1.49
CA TRP A 20 13.14 -16.31 -1.20
C TRP A 20 12.07 -16.08 -2.28
N ASN A 21 10.80 -16.24 -1.89
CA ASN A 21 9.66 -16.31 -2.81
C ASN A 21 9.09 -14.92 -3.16
N GLY A 22 9.80 -13.85 -2.80
CA GLY A 22 9.38 -12.47 -3.01
C GLY A 22 8.47 -11.90 -1.91
N LEU A 23 8.16 -12.68 -0.88
CA LEU A 23 7.49 -12.19 0.32
C LEU A 23 8.49 -11.53 1.28
N PRO A 24 8.04 -10.60 2.15
CA PRO A 24 8.90 -9.92 3.11
C PRO A 24 9.42 -10.82 4.23
N PHE A 25 8.64 -11.80 4.69
CA PHE A 25 8.93 -12.53 5.93
C PHE A 25 9.07 -14.04 5.69
N ASN A 26 10.26 -14.47 5.25
CA ASN A 26 10.55 -15.90 5.04
C ASN A 26 11.30 -16.55 6.22
N ALA A 27 11.65 -15.76 7.24
CA ALA A 27 12.42 -16.15 8.41
C ALA A 27 12.16 -15.15 9.55
N PRO A 28 12.40 -15.51 10.83
CA PRO A 28 12.31 -14.55 11.95
C PRO A 28 13.24 -13.37 11.78
N ILE A 29 14.43 -13.56 11.21
CA ILE A 29 15.41 -12.48 10.99
C ILE A 29 16.05 -12.62 9.62
N PHE A 30 15.86 -11.58 8.79
CA PHE A 30 16.66 -11.33 7.60
C PHE A 30 17.37 -9.98 7.69
N ALA A 31 18.65 -9.92 7.32
CA ALA A 31 19.37 -8.65 7.21
C ALA A 31 20.23 -8.55 5.95
N GLN A 32 20.29 -7.38 5.32
CA GLN A 32 21.10 -7.20 4.10
C GLN A 32 22.62 -7.19 4.38
N SER A 33 23.08 -6.58 5.48
CA SER A 33 24.48 -6.22 5.72
C SER A 33 25.08 -6.86 6.98
N GLY A 34 24.34 -7.74 7.65
CA GLY A 34 24.86 -8.59 8.71
C GLY A 34 23.90 -8.78 9.87
N ILE A 35 24.15 -9.86 10.62
CA ILE A 35 23.41 -10.24 11.83
C ILE A 35 24.39 -10.42 12.97
N THR A 36 24.14 -9.78 14.11
CA THR A 36 24.84 -10.03 15.37
C THR A 36 23.83 -10.31 16.47
N ILE A 37 23.90 -11.47 17.13
CA ILE A 37 23.01 -11.84 18.23
C ILE A 37 23.84 -12.33 19.41
N GLY A 38 23.63 -11.74 20.59
CA GLY A 38 24.20 -12.21 21.84
C GLY A 38 23.11 -12.75 22.76
N ASN A 39 23.34 -13.94 23.32
CA ASN A 39 22.52 -14.74 24.25
C ASN A 39 21.03 -14.71 23.91
N GLY A 40 20.45 -15.83 23.49
CA GLY A 40 19.04 -15.82 23.08
C GLY A 40 18.66 -17.06 22.31
N ILE A 41 17.41 -17.10 21.87
CA ILE A 41 16.87 -18.23 21.12
C ILE A 41 16.13 -17.67 19.89
N THR A 42 16.27 -18.35 18.75
CA THR A 42 15.31 -18.22 17.65
C THR A 42 14.58 -19.53 17.47
N ASP A 43 13.25 -19.50 17.38
CA ASP A 43 12.39 -20.66 17.14
C ASP A 43 11.15 -20.22 16.35
N SER A 44 10.12 -21.07 16.24
CA SER A 44 8.89 -20.72 15.54
C SER A 44 7.61 -21.21 16.23
N TYR A 45 6.49 -20.64 15.82
CA TYR A 45 5.13 -21.10 16.05
C TYR A 45 4.24 -20.60 14.91
N ASN A 46 2.98 -21.03 14.87
CA ASN A 46 2.01 -20.52 13.91
C ASN A 46 0.81 -19.94 14.66
N SER A 47 0.63 -18.62 14.60
CA SER A 47 -0.41 -17.93 15.36
C SER A 47 -1.83 -18.23 14.87
N ASP A 48 -2.00 -18.74 13.63
CA ASP A 48 -3.28 -19.24 13.13
C ASP A 48 -3.69 -20.57 13.81
N LEU A 49 -2.72 -21.32 14.35
CA LEU A 49 -2.95 -22.58 15.08
C LEU A 49 -3.08 -22.39 16.59
N GLY A 50 -2.65 -21.23 17.12
CA GLY A 50 -2.77 -20.89 18.53
C GLY A 50 -1.63 -20.02 19.05
N PRO A 51 -1.68 -19.64 20.34
CA PRO A 51 -0.61 -18.86 20.97
C PRO A 51 0.70 -19.67 21.05
N TYR A 52 1.81 -18.95 21.13
CA TYR A 52 3.13 -19.56 21.34
C TYR A 52 3.17 -20.42 22.61
N ASN A 53 3.82 -21.57 22.53
CA ASN A 53 4.12 -22.46 23.65
C ASN A 53 5.54 -23.00 23.50
N ALA A 54 6.42 -22.64 24.45
CA ALA A 54 7.82 -23.02 24.43
C ALA A 54 8.05 -24.54 24.43
N ALA A 55 7.14 -25.34 24.99
CA ALA A 55 7.27 -26.79 25.01
C ALA A 55 7.00 -27.44 23.63
N THR A 56 6.32 -26.72 22.74
CA THR A 56 5.93 -27.19 21.40
C THR A 56 6.39 -26.22 20.32
N ALA A 57 7.38 -25.37 20.61
CA ALA A 57 7.94 -24.46 19.64
C ALA A 57 8.55 -25.25 18.47
N GLY A 58 8.30 -24.75 17.26
CA GLY A 58 8.84 -25.29 16.03
C GLY A 58 10.33 -25.00 15.87
N SER A 59 10.92 -25.59 14.85
CA SER A 59 12.34 -25.41 14.49
C SER A 59 12.49 -24.64 13.17
N ASN A 60 11.56 -23.75 12.84
CA ASN A 60 11.66 -22.84 11.70
C ASN A 60 12.18 -21.45 12.14
N GLY A 61 13.08 -21.44 13.13
CA GLY A 61 13.73 -20.25 13.69
C GLY A 61 14.89 -19.75 12.83
N ASP A 62 14.77 -19.86 11.51
CA ASP A 62 15.87 -19.66 10.56
C ASP A 62 16.41 -18.22 10.56
N ILE A 63 17.69 -18.02 10.27
CA ILE A 63 18.26 -16.68 10.11
C ILE A 63 19.05 -16.57 8.82
N ALA A 64 18.91 -15.43 8.11
CA ALA A 64 19.52 -15.25 6.80
C ALA A 64 20.10 -13.85 6.58
N THR A 65 21.25 -13.76 5.90
CA THR A 65 21.84 -12.46 5.54
C THR A 65 22.71 -12.49 4.28
N ASN A 66 22.74 -11.34 3.58
CA ASN A 66 23.66 -11.06 2.48
C ASN A 66 25.10 -10.73 2.93
N ALA A 67 25.39 -10.77 4.24
CA ALA A 67 26.73 -10.58 4.79
C ALA A 67 27.10 -11.72 5.76
N SER A 68 27.73 -11.42 6.90
CA SER A 68 28.13 -12.41 7.91
C SER A 68 27.18 -12.46 9.10
N ILE A 69 27.12 -13.61 9.76
CA ILE A 69 26.38 -13.86 11.00
C ILE A 69 27.36 -14.08 12.16
N SER A 70 27.20 -13.32 13.24
CA SER A 70 27.96 -13.48 14.48
C SER A 70 27.01 -13.79 15.65
N LEU A 71 27.16 -14.98 16.23
CA LEU A 71 26.35 -15.47 17.35
C LEU A 71 27.22 -15.65 18.60
N SER A 72 26.73 -15.20 19.75
CA SER A 72 27.43 -15.38 21.04
C SER A 72 26.46 -15.90 22.09
N GLY A 73 26.49 -17.20 22.39
CA GLY A 73 25.55 -17.81 23.35
C GLY A 73 24.10 -17.93 22.85
N THR A 74 23.86 -17.68 21.56
CA THR A 74 22.55 -17.83 20.91
C THR A 74 22.34 -19.27 20.45
N VAL A 75 21.10 -19.75 20.57
CA VAL A 75 20.63 -21.01 19.97
C VAL A 75 19.64 -20.70 18.86
N VAL A 76 19.91 -21.17 17.66
CA VAL A 76 19.01 -21.06 16.49
C VAL A 76 18.35 -22.41 16.30
N HIS A 77 17.05 -22.50 16.61
CA HIS A 77 16.23 -23.67 16.31
C HIS A 77 15.77 -23.60 14.84
N GLY A 78 16.70 -23.90 13.94
CA GLY A 78 16.51 -23.79 12.49
C GLY A 78 17.85 -23.75 11.75
N ASP A 79 17.82 -23.26 10.52
CA ASP A 79 18.97 -23.06 9.65
C ASP A 79 19.58 -21.64 9.82
N ALA A 80 20.87 -21.51 9.56
CA ALA A 80 21.54 -20.22 9.47
C ALA A 80 22.23 -20.12 8.10
N THR A 81 21.85 -19.11 7.30
CA THR A 81 22.37 -18.93 5.94
C THR A 81 23.01 -17.55 5.76
N ALA A 82 24.26 -17.52 5.30
CA ALA A 82 25.01 -16.29 5.09
C ALA A 82 25.76 -16.33 3.75
N VAL A 83 25.78 -15.21 3.04
CA VAL A 83 26.71 -15.00 1.91
C VAL A 83 28.14 -14.92 2.42
N GLY A 84 28.35 -14.37 3.61
CA GLY A 84 29.63 -14.36 4.30
C GLY A 84 29.83 -15.59 5.19
N THR A 85 30.43 -15.36 6.35
CA THR A 85 30.73 -16.41 7.35
C THR A 85 29.67 -16.47 8.44
N ILE A 86 29.59 -17.63 9.11
CA ILE A 86 28.76 -17.85 10.30
C ILE A 86 29.68 -18.26 11.44
N SER A 87 29.74 -17.45 12.49
CA SER A 87 30.61 -17.70 13.65
C SER A 87 29.85 -17.76 14.97
N GLY A 88 30.28 -18.67 15.85
CA GLY A 88 29.72 -18.85 17.20
C GLY A 88 28.31 -19.46 17.22
N GLY A 89 27.69 -19.44 18.41
CA GLY A 89 26.35 -19.95 18.70
C GLY A 89 26.11 -21.43 18.36
N THR A 90 24.93 -21.91 18.76
CA THR A 90 24.41 -23.22 18.37
C THR A 90 23.36 -23.03 17.29
N VAL A 91 23.43 -23.80 16.21
CA VAL A 91 22.40 -23.88 15.16
C VAL A 91 21.98 -25.34 15.08
N THR A 92 20.70 -25.64 15.26
CA THR A 92 20.22 -27.03 15.30
C THR A 92 20.04 -27.63 13.91
N GLY A 93 19.81 -26.80 12.90
CA GLY A 93 19.80 -27.16 11.49
C GLY A 93 21.17 -26.96 10.83
N THR A 94 21.15 -26.46 9.60
CA THR A 94 22.32 -26.31 8.73
C THR A 94 22.93 -24.92 8.84
N LYS A 95 24.26 -24.85 8.97
CA LYS A 95 25.03 -23.60 8.76
C LYS A 95 25.49 -23.52 7.31
N THR A 96 24.84 -22.70 6.50
CA THR A 96 25.20 -22.48 5.08
C THR A 96 26.00 -21.18 4.94
N GLN A 97 27.30 -21.30 4.75
CA GLN A 97 28.22 -20.17 4.52
C GLN A 97 28.53 -20.02 3.02
N ASN A 98 28.90 -18.83 2.57
CA ASN A 98 29.17 -18.55 1.16
C ASN A 98 27.98 -18.90 0.24
N ALA A 99 26.75 -18.70 0.73
CA ALA A 99 25.55 -18.87 -0.06
C ALA A 99 25.51 -17.86 -1.23
N PRO A 100 24.78 -18.16 -2.32
CA PRO A 100 24.44 -17.15 -3.32
C PRO A 100 23.74 -15.94 -2.68
N PRO A 101 23.97 -14.71 -3.17
CA PRO A 101 23.26 -13.54 -2.67
C PRO A 101 21.74 -13.66 -2.79
N PHE A 102 21.05 -13.31 -1.72
CA PHE A 102 19.61 -13.10 -1.71
C PHE A 102 19.24 -11.82 -2.49
N PRO A 103 18.06 -11.77 -3.13
CA PRO A 103 17.54 -10.53 -3.70
C PRO A 103 17.53 -9.39 -2.68
N SER A 104 17.84 -8.17 -3.13
CA SER A 104 17.71 -6.98 -2.29
C SER A 104 16.24 -6.76 -1.91
N MET A 105 15.98 -6.51 -0.63
CA MET A 105 14.62 -6.20 -0.17
C MET A 105 14.21 -4.82 -0.68
N PRO A 106 13.04 -4.67 -1.34
CA PRO A 106 12.62 -3.39 -1.88
C PRO A 106 12.37 -2.38 -0.75
N ILE A 107 12.86 -1.16 -0.93
CA ILE A 107 12.54 -0.04 -0.04
C ILE A 107 11.12 0.41 -0.38
N LEU A 108 10.24 0.40 0.61
CA LEU A 108 8.89 0.89 0.42
C LEU A 108 8.93 2.41 0.29
N PRO A 109 8.22 2.99 -0.66
CA PRO A 109 8.02 4.42 -0.70
C PRO A 109 6.97 4.85 0.33
N CYS A 110 7.09 6.08 0.84
CA CYS A 110 6.23 6.53 1.94
C CYS A 110 4.82 6.91 1.49
N PRO A 111 3.79 6.66 2.33
CA PRO A 111 2.47 7.20 2.09
C PRO A 111 2.51 8.70 1.81
N THR A 112 1.60 9.12 0.94
CA THR A 112 1.52 10.47 0.41
C THR A 112 0.14 11.02 0.82
N GLY A 113 0.03 12.33 1.06
CA GLY A 113 -1.17 12.93 1.66
C GLY A 113 -1.00 13.43 3.10
N GLY A 114 0.22 13.40 3.63
CA GLY A 114 0.56 13.88 4.96
C GLY A 114 0.52 12.78 6.02
N TYR A 115 0.99 13.10 7.22
CA TYR A 115 1.01 12.16 8.35
C TYR A 115 -0.39 11.93 8.93
N SER A 116 -0.56 10.82 9.64
CA SER A 116 -1.85 10.42 10.22
C SER A 116 -2.38 11.43 11.22
N ILE A 117 -3.60 11.90 11.02
CA ILE A 117 -4.27 12.76 11.99
C ILE A 117 -4.71 11.92 13.19
N LEU A 118 -4.23 12.29 14.38
CA LEU A 118 -4.65 11.67 15.64
C LEU A 118 -5.79 12.47 16.29
N PRO A 119 -6.69 11.83 17.05
CA PRO A 119 -7.76 12.53 17.76
C PRO A 119 -7.22 13.58 18.76
N THR A 120 -7.86 14.75 18.80
CA THR A 120 -7.56 15.81 19.77
C THR A 120 -8.73 15.99 20.75
N PRO A 121 -8.47 16.27 22.05
CA PRO A 121 -7.16 16.44 22.67
C PRO A 121 -6.42 15.11 22.90
N LEU A 122 -5.08 15.16 22.91
CA LEU A 122 -4.25 14.00 23.27
C LEU A 122 -4.21 13.80 24.79
N PRO A 123 -4.05 12.56 25.28
CA PRO A 123 -3.85 12.31 26.71
C PRO A 123 -2.59 12.99 27.26
N SER A 124 -2.57 13.23 28.58
CA SER A 124 -1.37 13.73 29.26
C SER A 124 -0.17 12.81 29.00
N GLY A 125 1.00 13.41 28.79
CA GLY A 125 2.24 12.68 28.51
C GLY A 125 2.34 12.13 27.09
N VAL A 126 1.40 12.43 26.20
CA VAL A 126 1.47 12.11 24.76
C VAL A 126 1.57 13.41 23.97
N SER A 127 2.53 13.50 23.04
CA SER A 127 2.63 14.61 22.11
C SER A 127 2.69 14.11 20.68
N TYR A 128 1.94 14.76 19.79
CA TYR A 128 1.97 14.49 18.36
C TYR A 128 1.85 15.80 17.57
N ASN A 129 2.67 15.94 16.52
CA ASN A 129 2.61 17.06 15.59
C ASN A 129 2.27 16.53 14.19
N ALA A 130 1.07 16.85 13.68
CA ALA A 130 0.65 16.38 12.35
C ALA A 130 1.47 16.99 11.18
N GLY A 131 2.13 18.13 11.40
CA GLY A 131 3.01 18.76 10.41
C GLY A 131 4.38 18.11 10.32
N SER A 132 4.96 17.68 11.44
CA SER A 132 6.25 16.96 11.44
C SER A 132 6.10 15.45 11.41
N GLY A 133 4.95 14.92 11.85
CA GLY A 133 4.66 13.49 11.91
C GLY A 133 5.24 12.78 13.12
N ASP A 134 5.81 13.49 14.10
CA ASP A 134 6.48 12.88 15.25
C ASP A 134 5.50 12.57 16.37
N LEU A 135 5.46 11.30 16.79
CA LEU A 135 4.71 10.83 17.96
C LEU A 135 5.68 10.52 19.11
N VAL A 136 5.43 11.11 20.28
CA VAL A 136 6.17 10.82 21.51
C VAL A 136 5.20 10.38 22.60
N VAL A 137 5.48 9.23 23.20
CA VAL A 137 4.79 8.76 24.41
C VAL A 137 5.77 8.85 25.58
N GLY A 138 5.48 9.75 26.50
CA GLY A 138 6.28 10.03 27.69
C GLY A 138 6.23 8.88 28.70
N GLY A 139 7.25 8.80 29.55
CA GLY A 139 7.40 7.76 30.57
C GLY A 139 6.16 7.46 31.40
N GLY A 140 5.88 6.16 31.58
CA GLY A 140 4.74 5.64 32.35
C GLY A 140 3.37 5.79 31.69
N ASN A 141 3.28 6.42 30.52
CA ASN A 141 2.01 6.62 29.82
C ASN A 141 1.74 5.52 28.80
N THR A 142 0.46 5.28 28.51
CA THR A 142 0.03 4.41 27.41
C THR A 142 -0.75 5.24 26.40
N TYR A 143 -0.38 5.14 25.13
CA TYR A 143 -1.18 5.68 24.04
C TYR A 143 -1.77 4.53 23.22
N THR A 144 -3.09 4.50 23.09
CA THR A 144 -3.79 3.48 22.29
C THR A 144 -4.14 4.04 20.93
N LEU A 145 -3.59 3.45 19.87
CA LEU A 145 -4.04 3.68 18.51
C LEU A 145 -5.31 2.85 18.29
N ASN A 146 -6.46 3.53 18.27
CA ASN A 146 -7.76 2.89 18.03
C ASN A 146 -7.88 2.50 16.55
N VAL A 147 -8.42 1.32 16.24
CA VAL A 147 -8.64 0.88 14.85
C VAL A 147 -10.02 1.38 14.42
N PRO A 148 -10.16 2.53 13.74
CA PRO A 148 -9.62 2.88 12.41
C PRO A 148 -8.74 4.16 12.40
N PRO A 149 -7.81 4.34 11.44
CA PRO A 149 -7.62 3.63 10.16
C PRO A 149 -6.84 2.29 10.24
N SER A 150 -6.87 1.50 9.16
CA SER A 150 -6.05 0.28 9.00
C SER A 150 -4.57 0.56 8.70
N GLN A 151 -4.23 1.83 8.48
CA GLN A 151 -2.89 2.29 8.19
C GLN A 151 -2.62 3.58 8.95
N TYR A 152 -1.48 3.64 9.63
CA TYR A 152 -0.92 4.85 10.17
C TYR A 152 0.36 5.22 9.42
N TYR A 153 0.64 6.52 9.32
CA TYR A 153 1.86 7.06 8.76
C TYR A 153 2.42 8.15 9.67
N PHE A 154 3.61 7.92 10.19
CA PHE A 154 4.33 8.86 11.03
C PHE A 154 5.70 9.15 10.42
N HIS A 155 6.28 10.27 10.82
CA HIS A 155 7.69 10.52 10.60
C HIS A 155 8.50 9.65 11.56
N SER A 156 8.28 9.82 12.86
CA SER A 156 8.94 9.03 13.89
C SER A 156 8.00 8.66 15.04
N ILE A 157 8.35 7.59 15.75
CA ILE A 157 7.74 7.19 17.02
C ILE A 157 8.82 7.05 18.08
N SER A 158 8.64 7.72 19.22
CA SER A 158 9.54 7.62 20.38
C SER A 158 8.78 7.27 21.67
N LEU A 159 9.12 6.13 22.27
CA LEU A 159 8.59 5.64 23.54
C LEU A 159 9.68 5.71 24.61
N THR A 160 9.37 6.35 25.74
CA THR A 160 10.34 6.63 26.82
C THR A 160 9.86 6.07 28.15
N GLY A 161 10.77 5.84 29.10
CA GLY A 161 10.48 5.58 30.52
C GLY A 161 9.30 4.65 30.87
N GLY A 162 9.24 3.43 30.34
CA GLY A 162 8.16 2.46 30.57
C GLY A 162 6.86 2.76 29.83
N SER A 163 6.85 3.69 28.87
CA SER A 163 5.64 4.00 28.10
C SER A 163 5.23 2.85 27.18
N THR A 164 3.95 2.76 26.82
CA THR A 164 3.43 1.74 25.90
C THR A 164 2.68 2.36 24.73
N LEU A 165 3.02 1.95 23.51
CA LEU A 165 2.14 2.14 22.35
C LEU A 165 1.26 0.90 22.23
N SER A 166 -0.03 1.07 22.50
CA SER A 166 -1.00 -0.02 22.53
C SER A 166 -1.87 -0.05 21.28
N PHE A 167 -2.18 -1.25 20.82
CA PHE A 167 -3.01 -1.54 19.68
C PHE A 167 -4.17 -2.40 20.15
N ASN A 168 -5.33 -1.77 20.29
CA ASN A 168 -6.56 -2.48 20.55
C ASN A 168 -7.33 -2.65 19.25
N ASN A 169 -7.35 -3.87 18.74
CA ASN A 169 -7.98 -4.20 17.47
C ASN A 169 -9.17 -5.14 17.66
N PRO A 170 -10.31 -4.64 18.16
CA PRO A 170 -11.51 -5.45 18.31
C PRO A 170 -12.07 -5.93 16.96
N SER A 171 -11.72 -5.24 15.86
CA SER A 171 -12.17 -5.58 14.51
C SER A 171 -11.43 -6.75 13.87
N GLY A 172 -10.31 -7.19 14.46
CA GLY A 172 -9.43 -8.19 13.90
C GLY A 172 -8.68 -7.78 12.62
N LYS A 173 -8.80 -6.51 12.18
CA LYS A 173 -8.16 -6.01 10.96
C LYS A 173 -6.68 -5.68 11.19
N LYS A 174 -5.81 -6.07 10.27
CA LYS A 174 -4.39 -5.70 10.32
C LYS A 174 -4.20 -4.18 10.38
N VAL A 175 -3.22 -3.75 11.17
CA VAL A 175 -2.77 -2.36 11.28
C VAL A 175 -1.33 -2.28 10.78
N ASP A 176 -1.12 -1.44 9.76
CA ASP A 176 0.21 -1.15 9.23
C ASP A 176 0.66 0.26 9.62
N ILE A 177 1.85 0.38 10.17
CA ILE A 177 2.43 1.65 10.60
C ILE A 177 3.65 1.93 9.74
N PHE A 178 3.50 2.90 8.84
CA PHE A 178 4.58 3.39 8.02
C PHE A 178 5.37 4.45 8.77
N LEU A 179 6.69 4.37 8.69
CA LEU A 179 7.61 5.28 9.34
C LEU A 179 8.61 5.80 8.30
N ALA A 180 8.62 7.12 8.10
CA ALA A 180 9.56 7.77 7.19
C ALA A 180 10.96 7.93 7.80
N ASP A 181 11.02 8.02 9.13
CA ASP A 181 12.24 8.33 9.86
C ASP A 181 12.58 7.23 10.89
N GLY A 182 12.31 7.47 12.17
CA GLY A 182 12.78 6.62 13.27
C GLY A 182 11.68 5.85 14.03
N LEU A 183 12.00 4.62 14.43
CA LEU A 183 11.31 3.90 15.50
C LEU A 183 12.23 3.76 16.73
N ASN A 184 11.90 4.41 17.83
CA ASN A 184 12.58 4.25 19.10
C ASN A 184 11.60 3.78 20.18
N ILE A 185 11.64 2.49 20.48
CA ILE A 185 10.91 1.90 21.61
C ILE A 185 11.87 1.48 22.73
N GLY A 186 13.10 1.98 22.72
CA GLY A 186 14.16 1.59 23.66
C GLY A 186 13.88 1.91 25.12
N GLY A 187 12.98 2.86 25.38
CA GLY A 187 12.49 3.18 26.71
C GLY A 187 11.07 2.71 26.99
N GLY A 188 10.42 1.94 26.11
CA GLY A 188 9.00 1.57 26.26
C GLY A 188 8.67 0.20 25.68
N GLY A 189 7.40 -0.01 25.33
CA GLY A 189 6.93 -1.27 24.76
C GLY A 189 5.80 -1.10 23.76
N VAL A 190 5.56 -2.18 23.01
CA VAL A 190 4.46 -2.28 22.03
C VAL A 190 3.46 -3.30 22.54
N GLY A 191 2.25 -2.85 22.86
CA GLY A 191 1.16 -3.69 23.34
C GLY A 191 0.20 -4.06 22.21
N ASN A 192 0.42 -5.18 21.52
CA ASN A 192 -0.57 -5.74 20.60
C ASN A 192 -1.52 -6.67 21.36
N THR A 193 -2.73 -6.19 21.69
CA THR A 193 -3.66 -6.95 22.55
C THR A 193 -4.20 -8.21 21.89
N SER A 194 -4.07 -8.34 20.56
CA SER A 194 -4.47 -9.57 19.86
C SER A 194 -3.49 -10.72 20.07
N GLY A 195 -2.22 -10.42 20.41
CA GLY A 195 -1.15 -11.42 20.46
C GLY A 195 -0.78 -12.00 19.09
N LEU A 196 -1.26 -11.41 17.99
CA LEU A 196 -1.06 -11.89 16.62
C LEU A 196 -0.12 -10.94 15.86
N PRO A 197 1.13 -11.33 15.58
CA PRO A 197 2.08 -10.55 14.78
C PRO A 197 1.57 -10.19 13.38
N THR A 198 0.76 -11.04 12.74
CA THR A 198 0.09 -10.78 11.46
C THR A 198 -0.84 -9.56 11.49
N ARG A 199 -1.26 -9.11 12.67
CA ARG A 199 -2.19 -7.97 12.83
C ARG A 199 -1.52 -6.63 13.10
N LEU A 200 -0.20 -6.60 13.30
CA LEU A 200 0.54 -5.37 13.54
C LEU A 200 1.88 -5.39 12.81
N GLY A 201 2.03 -4.51 11.81
CA GLY A 201 3.26 -4.36 11.04
C GLY A 201 3.85 -2.96 11.18
N PHE A 202 5.17 -2.87 11.39
CA PHE A 202 5.94 -1.64 11.26
C PHE A 202 6.71 -1.68 9.94
N TRP A 203 6.54 -0.66 9.11
CA TRP A 203 7.08 -0.59 7.76
C TRP A 203 7.93 0.67 7.60
N ALA A 204 9.23 0.50 7.40
CA ALA A 204 10.08 1.62 7.00
C ALA A 204 9.73 2.02 5.58
N CYS A 205 9.74 3.32 5.33
CA CYS A 205 9.51 3.86 4.01
C CYS A 205 10.47 5.01 3.70
N GLY A 206 10.60 5.32 2.41
CA GLY A 206 11.44 6.41 1.94
C GLY A 206 12.91 6.02 1.75
N SER A 207 13.59 6.73 0.87
CA SER A 207 15.01 6.54 0.56
C SER A 207 15.68 7.91 0.35
N PRO A 208 16.89 8.16 0.91
CA PRO A 208 17.69 7.26 1.75
C PRO A 208 17.08 7.03 3.14
N ALA A 209 17.59 6.03 3.88
CA ALA A 209 17.21 5.87 5.28
C ALA A 209 17.65 7.08 6.11
N SER A 210 16.70 7.70 6.81
CA SER A 210 16.90 8.70 7.85
C SER A 210 16.06 8.25 9.05
N PRO A 211 16.50 8.29 10.32
CA PRO A 211 17.89 8.08 10.67
C PRO A 211 18.26 6.64 10.28
N THR A 212 19.54 6.31 10.33
CA THR A 212 20.00 4.98 9.96
C THR A 212 19.59 3.88 10.95
N LYS A 213 19.02 4.19 12.12
CA LYS A 213 18.80 3.23 13.21
C LYS A 213 17.40 3.25 13.81
N TRP A 214 16.79 2.08 13.92
CA TRP A 214 15.62 1.80 14.74
C TRP A 214 16.04 1.02 15.98
N ASP A 215 15.45 1.36 17.13
CA ASP A 215 15.86 0.86 18.44
C ASP A 215 14.70 0.23 19.20
N LEU A 216 14.81 -1.07 19.45
CA LEU A 216 13.84 -1.91 20.12
C LEU A 216 14.32 -2.38 21.49
N SER A 217 15.15 -1.58 22.17
CA SER A 217 15.81 -2.00 23.42
C SER A 217 14.94 -1.99 24.69
N GLY A 218 13.61 -1.84 24.55
CA GLY A 218 12.68 -1.59 25.65
C GLY A 218 12.44 -2.75 26.62
N GLY A 219 13.02 -3.93 26.38
CA GLY A 219 12.92 -5.09 27.28
C GLY A 219 11.52 -5.71 27.41
N SER A 220 10.49 -5.15 26.76
CA SER A 220 9.13 -5.70 26.78
C SER A 220 8.93 -6.78 25.72
N THR A 221 8.08 -7.76 26.02
CA THR A 221 7.53 -8.67 25.01
C THR A 221 6.71 -7.90 23.96
N GLY A 222 6.93 -8.16 22.67
CA GLY A 222 6.18 -7.56 21.57
C GLY A 222 5.69 -8.58 20.55
N TYR A 223 4.49 -8.37 20.02
CA TYR A 223 3.88 -9.18 18.95
C TYR A 223 3.67 -8.31 17.72
N PHE A 224 4.61 -8.31 16.78
CA PHE A 224 4.53 -7.51 15.55
C PHE A 224 5.51 -8.02 14.49
N SER A 225 5.25 -7.67 13.25
CA SER A 225 6.21 -7.77 12.16
C SER A 225 6.92 -6.43 11.95
N LEU A 226 8.18 -6.48 11.52
CA LEU A 226 9.02 -5.30 11.29
C LEU A 226 9.74 -5.42 9.95
N TYR A 227 9.46 -4.51 9.04
CA TYR A 227 10.10 -4.43 7.74
C TYR A 227 10.87 -3.12 7.58
N ALA A 228 12.19 -3.15 7.78
CA ALA A 228 13.07 -1.98 7.74
C ALA A 228 14.35 -2.23 6.90
N PRO A 229 14.22 -2.57 5.60
CA PRO A 229 15.31 -3.10 4.78
C PRO A 229 16.49 -2.13 4.58
N ASN A 230 16.30 -0.84 4.86
CA ASN A 230 17.28 0.23 4.77
C ASN A 230 17.74 0.79 6.13
N HIS A 231 17.25 0.26 7.27
CA HIS A 231 17.67 0.69 8.62
C HIS A 231 18.43 -0.41 9.37
N LEU A 232 19.38 0.02 10.22
CA LEU A 232 19.92 -0.79 11.29
C LEU A 232 18.82 -0.99 12.34
N VAL A 233 18.47 -2.24 12.60
CA VAL A 233 17.56 -2.60 13.70
C VAL A 233 18.39 -3.12 14.86
N ARG A 234 18.24 -2.47 16.02
CA ARG A 234 18.83 -2.92 17.28
C ARG A 234 17.74 -3.40 18.21
N VAL A 235 17.86 -4.62 18.70
CA VAL A 235 17.08 -5.15 19.82
C VAL A 235 17.98 -5.22 21.05
N GLY A 236 17.47 -4.85 22.21
CA GLY A 236 18.27 -4.86 23.43
C GLY A 236 17.42 -4.84 24.70
N GLY A 237 18.09 -4.62 25.83
CA GLY A 237 17.46 -4.75 27.14
C GLY A 237 17.52 -6.19 27.68
N SER A 238 17.15 -6.38 28.94
CA SER A 238 17.23 -7.67 29.61
C SER A 238 15.94 -8.48 29.40
N GLY A 239 15.96 -9.45 28.47
CA GLY A 239 14.94 -10.51 28.38
C GLY A 239 13.69 -10.19 27.55
N GLY A 240 13.77 -9.21 26.63
CA GLY A 240 12.67 -8.94 25.69
C GLY A 240 12.48 -10.09 24.71
N GLN A 241 11.22 -10.48 24.47
CA GLN A 241 10.83 -11.48 23.49
C GLN A 241 10.11 -10.80 22.32
N ILE A 242 10.52 -11.08 21.09
CA ILE A 242 9.82 -10.60 19.90
C ILE A 242 9.14 -11.79 19.23
N PHE A 243 7.82 -11.72 19.15
CA PHE A 243 6.98 -12.65 18.41
C PHE A 243 6.65 -12.02 17.06
N GLY A 244 7.07 -12.65 15.97
CA GLY A 244 6.91 -12.15 14.61
C GLY A 244 8.17 -12.29 13.77
N ALA A 245 8.47 -11.30 12.92
CA ALA A 245 9.60 -11.35 12.01
C ALA A 245 10.22 -9.96 11.79
N VAL A 246 11.52 -9.94 11.47
CA VAL A 246 12.31 -8.73 11.25
C VAL A 246 13.07 -8.81 9.93
N VAL A 247 12.88 -7.80 9.09
CA VAL A 247 13.72 -7.50 7.93
C VAL A 247 14.48 -6.21 8.22
N ALA A 248 15.81 -6.21 8.08
CA ALA A 248 16.65 -5.06 8.38
C ALA A 248 17.74 -4.82 7.32
N ALA A 249 18.31 -3.61 7.28
CA ALA A 249 19.60 -3.41 6.60
C ALA A 249 20.72 -4.11 7.38
N THR A 250 20.77 -3.92 8.69
CA THR A 250 21.68 -4.62 9.61
C THR A 250 20.90 -4.97 10.86
N PHE A 251 21.10 -6.15 11.40
CA PHE A 251 20.42 -6.57 12.62
C PHE A 251 21.41 -6.80 13.76
N SER A 252 21.09 -6.25 14.94
CA SER A 252 21.87 -6.48 16.16
C SER A 252 20.97 -6.72 17.36
N ALA A 253 21.29 -7.72 18.17
CA ALA A 253 20.58 -8.01 19.41
C ALA A 253 21.57 -8.24 20.57
N SER A 254 21.37 -7.54 21.71
CA SER A 254 22.16 -7.73 22.93
C SER A 254 21.51 -8.72 23.91
N SER A 255 22.28 -9.17 24.90
CA SER A 255 22.03 -10.35 25.77
C SER A 255 20.59 -10.58 26.23
N ASN A 256 20.09 -11.77 25.89
CA ASN A 256 18.82 -12.44 26.23
C ASN A 256 17.61 -12.04 25.38
N ALA A 257 17.82 -11.58 24.14
CA ALA A 257 16.73 -11.38 23.20
C ALA A 257 16.31 -12.72 22.56
N SER A 258 15.05 -13.09 22.69
CA SER A 258 14.49 -14.26 21.99
C SER A 258 13.55 -13.83 20.88
N PHE A 259 13.57 -14.56 19.78
CA PHE A 259 12.75 -14.33 18.59
C PHE A 259 11.94 -15.58 18.28
N HIS A 260 10.63 -15.42 18.28
CA HIS A 260 9.69 -16.49 18.04
C HIS A 260 9.00 -16.19 16.72
N PHE A 261 9.44 -16.86 15.65
CA PHE A 261 8.90 -16.66 14.31
C PHE A 261 7.42 -17.05 14.28
N ASP A 262 6.58 -16.13 13.83
CA ASP A 262 5.19 -16.48 13.51
C ASP A 262 5.09 -16.91 12.04
N GLU A 263 4.97 -18.22 11.81
CA GLU A 263 4.89 -18.82 10.47
C GLU A 263 3.67 -18.34 9.67
N ALA A 264 2.63 -17.81 10.33
CA ALA A 264 1.53 -17.16 9.63
C ALA A 264 1.98 -15.95 8.80
N LEU A 265 3.12 -15.32 9.15
CA LEU A 265 3.73 -14.23 8.39
C LEU A 265 4.27 -14.67 7.02
N LEU A 266 4.42 -15.97 6.76
CA LEU A 266 4.77 -16.49 5.43
C LEU A 266 3.68 -16.19 4.38
N ASN A 267 2.48 -15.79 4.80
CA ASN A 267 1.40 -15.38 3.90
C ASN A 267 1.27 -13.86 3.79
N GLU A 268 2.07 -13.09 4.54
CA GLU A 268 2.04 -11.64 4.48
C GLU A 268 2.82 -11.16 3.25
N GLY A 269 2.13 -10.46 2.36
CA GLY A 269 2.76 -9.78 1.22
C GLY A 269 3.33 -8.41 1.62
N LEU A 270 4.26 -7.90 0.81
CA LEU A 270 4.58 -6.47 0.83
C LEU A 270 3.31 -5.67 0.53
N PRO A 271 3.16 -4.45 1.08
CA PRO A 271 2.20 -3.49 0.56
C PRO A 271 2.43 -3.32 -0.94
N THR A 272 1.47 -3.76 -1.74
CA THR A 272 1.47 -3.54 -3.19
C THR A 272 0.72 -2.25 -3.46
N TYR A 273 1.02 -1.59 -4.57
CA TYR A 273 0.26 -0.42 -5.02
C TYR A 273 -0.09 -0.64 -6.48
N GLY A 274 -1.36 -0.45 -6.83
CA GLY A 274 -1.84 -0.72 -8.17
C GLY A 274 -3.23 -0.16 -8.38
N ILE A 275 -3.50 0.20 -9.63
CA ILE A 275 -4.76 0.81 -10.03
C ILE A 275 -5.12 0.36 -11.43
N SER A 276 -6.41 0.17 -11.69
CA SER A 276 -6.95 0.10 -13.04
C SER A 276 -8.14 1.02 -13.22
N VAL A 277 -8.32 1.47 -14.46
CA VAL A 277 -9.45 2.27 -14.91
C VAL A 277 -10.16 1.53 -16.04
N ALA A 278 -11.49 1.43 -15.99
CA ALA A 278 -12.30 0.93 -17.09
C ALA A 278 -13.48 1.87 -17.41
N PRO A 279 -14.03 1.88 -18.64
CA PRO A 279 -13.44 1.25 -19.82
C PRO A 279 -12.10 1.91 -20.17
N TYR A 280 -11.15 1.11 -20.65
CA TYR A 280 -9.87 1.63 -21.13
C TYR A 280 -10.07 2.56 -22.33
N ALA A 281 -11.02 2.22 -23.21
CA ALA A 281 -11.44 3.04 -24.32
C ALA A 281 -12.95 2.88 -24.58
N ASP A 282 -13.64 3.98 -24.83
CA ASP A 282 -15.03 4.00 -25.31
C ASP A 282 -15.21 5.02 -26.45
N THR A 283 -16.28 4.88 -27.22
CA THR A 283 -16.66 5.79 -28.30
C THR A 283 -18.16 6.09 -28.27
N VAL A 284 -18.49 7.37 -28.19
CA VAL A 284 -19.88 7.86 -28.20
C VAL A 284 -20.09 8.85 -29.34
N SER A 285 -21.34 9.03 -29.75
CA SER A 285 -21.73 10.03 -30.74
C SER A 285 -22.82 10.93 -30.15
N HIS A 286 -22.53 12.23 -30.08
CA HIS A 286 -23.45 13.21 -29.51
C HIS A 286 -23.49 14.47 -30.35
N PRO A 287 -24.65 15.15 -30.43
CA PRO A 287 -24.69 16.50 -30.95
C PRO A 287 -24.02 17.49 -29.99
N ALA A 288 -23.85 18.75 -30.42
CA ALA A 288 -23.52 19.82 -29.50
C ALA A 288 -24.60 19.95 -28.40
N GLY A 289 -24.18 20.13 -27.15
CA GLY A 289 -25.08 20.10 -26.00
C GLY A 289 -24.36 20.12 -24.65
N THR A 290 -25.13 20.03 -23.58
CA THR A 290 -24.64 20.03 -22.19
C THR A 290 -25.17 18.80 -21.44
N ASN A 291 -24.61 18.55 -20.25
CA ASN A 291 -25.02 17.45 -19.35
C ASN A 291 -24.78 16.04 -19.89
N TYR A 292 -23.78 15.88 -20.77
CA TYR A 292 -23.31 14.54 -21.12
C TYR A 292 -22.50 13.97 -19.97
N THR A 293 -22.58 12.66 -19.80
CA THR A 293 -21.88 11.94 -18.74
C THR A 293 -21.18 10.73 -19.30
N GLU A 294 -20.00 10.44 -18.79
CA GLU A 294 -19.30 9.18 -19.02
C GLU A 294 -18.91 8.57 -17.67
N SER A 295 -19.07 7.26 -17.51
CA SER A 295 -18.75 6.58 -16.25
C SER A 295 -17.51 5.71 -16.39
N PHE A 296 -16.56 5.92 -15.49
CA PHE A 296 -15.37 5.10 -15.33
C PHE A 296 -15.45 4.31 -14.03
N THR A 297 -14.90 3.12 -14.01
CA THR A 297 -14.61 2.39 -12.78
C THR A 297 -13.14 2.57 -12.43
N VAL A 298 -12.87 2.95 -11.18
CA VAL A 298 -11.53 2.97 -10.59
C VAL A 298 -11.44 1.78 -9.64
N GLN A 299 -10.54 0.85 -9.92
CA GLN A 299 -10.27 -0.29 -9.07
C GLN A 299 -8.92 -0.13 -8.40
N ASN A 300 -8.92 -0.31 -7.08
CA ASN A 300 -7.72 -0.44 -6.29
C ASN A 300 -7.19 -1.87 -6.42
N LEU A 301 -6.06 -2.06 -7.10
CA LEU A 301 -5.42 -3.38 -7.26
C LEU A 301 -4.41 -3.69 -6.13
N SER A 302 -4.26 -2.79 -5.15
CA SER A 302 -3.40 -3.02 -3.98
C SER A 302 -4.05 -3.91 -2.92
N ASN A 303 -3.21 -4.42 -2.03
CA ASN A 303 -3.62 -5.07 -0.79
C ASN A 303 -3.82 -4.08 0.39
N VAL A 304 -3.77 -2.77 0.13
CA VAL A 304 -4.01 -1.71 1.13
C VAL A 304 -5.13 -0.77 0.67
N SER A 305 -5.70 0.02 1.58
CA SER A 305 -6.61 1.10 1.18
C SER A 305 -5.83 2.26 0.59
N ASP A 306 -6.38 2.93 -0.43
CA ASP A 306 -5.72 4.07 -1.08
C ASP A 306 -6.74 5.16 -1.44
N SER A 307 -6.24 6.37 -1.70
CA SER A 307 -7.00 7.45 -2.31
C SER A 307 -6.46 7.74 -3.71
N TYR A 308 -7.29 8.29 -4.58
CA TYR A 308 -6.95 8.50 -5.98
C TYR A 308 -7.24 9.93 -6.39
N ASP A 309 -6.24 10.61 -6.92
CA ASP A 309 -6.44 11.84 -7.67
C ASP A 309 -7.07 11.48 -9.01
N LEU A 310 -8.21 12.10 -9.30
CA LEU A 310 -8.96 11.93 -10.53
C LEU A 310 -8.76 13.17 -11.37
N LEU A 311 -8.21 13.00 -12.56
CA LEU A 311 -7.88 14.08 -13.47
C LEU A 311 -8.52 13.80 -14.81
N THR A 312 -9.05 14.83 -15.44
CA THR A 312 -9.53 14.78 -16.82
C THR A 312 -8.77 15.79 -17.65
N SER A 313 -8.55 15.47 -18.92
CA SER A 313 -8.04 16.44 -19.87
C SER A 313 -8.72 16.24 -21.22
N ALA A 314 -9.07 17.35 -21.85
CA ALA A 314 -9.35 17.39 -23.28
C ALA A 314 -8.05 17.77 -24.01
N ARG A 315 -7.95 17.44 -25.29
CA ARG A 315 -6.84 17.93 -26.13
C ARG A 315 -6.81 19.48 -26.19
N PRO A 316 -5.80 20.12 -26.78
CA PRO A 316 -5.93 21.54 -27.12
C PRO A 316 -6.86 21.73 -28.33
N GLY A 317 -7.71 22.77 -28.31
CA GLY A 317 -8.56 23.16 -29.45
C GLY A 317 -9.82 22.31 -29.65
N THR A 318 -10.39 21.78 -28.57
CA THR A 318 -11.49 20.81 -28.61
C THR A 318 -12.86 21.42 -28.33
N ALA A 319 -13.91 20.67 -28.68
CA ALA A 319 -15.30 21.01 -28.39
C ALA A 319 -15.70 20.72 -26.92
N LEU A 320 -14.91 19.88 -26.23
CA LEU A 320 -15.26 19.31 -24.95
C LEU A 320 -14.89 20.26 -23.82
N THR A 321 -15.87 20.53 -22.95
CA THR A 321 -15.63 21.23 -21.68
C THR A 321 -16.05 20.31 -20.54
N ILE A 322 -15.13 20.02 -19.62
CA ILE A 322 -15.43 19.25 -18.42
C ILE A 322 -16.14 20.17 -17.42
N THR A 323 -17.24 19.71 -16.84
CA THR A 323 -18.04 20.50 -15.90
C THR A 323 -17.93 19.98 -14.46
N SER A 324 -17.75 18.67 -14.27
CA SER A 324 -17.46 18.08 -12.95
C SER A 324 -17.06 16.61 -13.04
N ILE A 325 -16.53 16.09 -11.93
CA ILE A 325 -16.28 14.68 -11.66
C ILE A 325 -17.02 14.33 -10.36
N THR A 326 -17.88 13.32 -10.40
CA THR A 326 -18.77 12.95 -9.30
C THR A 326 -18.74 11.44 -9.03
N GLY A 327 -19.26 11.00 -7.89
CA GLY A 327 -19.31 9.59 -7.51
C GLY A 327 -19.33 9.41 -5.99
N THR A 328 -19.66 8.21 -5.52
CA THR A 328 -19.58 7.91 -4.08
C THR A 328 -18.12 7.96 -3.61
N GLY A 329 -17.85 8.72 -2.55
CA GLY A 329 -16.48 8.91 -2.04
C GLY A 329 -15.61 9.85 -2.88
N VAL A 330 -16.17 10.46 -3.94
CA VAL A 330 -15.49 11.47 -4.76
C VAL A 330 -15.78 12.86 -4.22
N THR A 331 -14.73 13.64 -3.99
CA THR A 331 -14.80 15.06 -3.65
C THR A 331 -14.26 15.89 -4.81
N GLN A 332 -15.10 16.76 -5.38
CA GLN A 332 -14.73 17.65 -6.48
C GLN A 332 -13.62 18.62 -6.05
N GLY A 333 -12.62 18.80 -6.91
CA GLY A 333 -11.54 19.77 -6.74
C GLY A 333 -11.96 21.20 -7.13
N ALA A 334 -11.07 22.17 -6.92
CA ALA A 334 -11.34 23.57 -7.26
C ALA A 334 -11.58 23.78 -8.76
N ASN A 335 -10.92 22.99 -9.60
CA ASN A 335 -11.14 22.98 -11.04
C ASN A 335 -12.13 21.86 -11.41
N PRO A 336 -13.05 22.10 -12.37
CA PRO A 336 -13.99 21.10 -12.86
C PRO A 336 -13.37 19.78 -13.33
N ASP A 337 -12.11 19.83 -13.77
CA ASP A 337 -11.37 18.72 -14.35
C ASP A 337 -10.59 17.87 -13.33
N SER A 338 -10.74 18.15 -12.04
CA SER A 338 -10.02 17.48 -10.96
C SER A 338 -10.95 17.07 -9.81
N ALA A 339 -10.72 15.90 -9.22
CA ALA A 339 -11.41 15.43 -8.01
C ALA A 339 -10.54 14.43 -7.25
N ARG A 340 -11.00 14.01 -6.07
CA ARG A 340 -10.34 12.96 -5.27
C ARG A 340 -11.32 11.90 -4.83
N LEU A 341 -11.01 10.64 -5.12
CA LEU A 341 -11.67 9.47 -4.56
C LEU A 341 -10.94 9.05 -3.27
N SER A 342 -11.62 9.06 -2.14
CA SER A 342 -10.96 8.84 -0.84
C SER A 342 -11.19 7.43 -0.29
N ASN A 343 -10.15 6.83 0.29
CA ASN A 343 -10.21 5.59 1.09
C ASN A 343 -10.88 4.41 0.36
N LEU A 344 -10.58 4.21 -0.93
CA LEU A 344 -11.01 3.02 -1.64
C LEU A 344 -10.25 1.81 -1.09
N ALA A 345 -10.98 0.88 -0.47
CA ALA A 345 -10.41 -0.30 0.16
C ALA A 345 -9.62 -1.17 -0.82
N ALA A 346 -8.72 -2.01 -0.30
CA ALA A 346 -7.99 -3.01 -1.08
C ALA A 346 -8.93 -3.85 -1.95
N SER A 347 -8.57 -4.09 -3.21
CA SER A 347 -9.37 -4.81 -4.22
C SER A 347 -10.76 -4.22 -4.53
N ALA A 348 -11.15 -3.09 -3.91
CA ALA A 348 -12.45 -2.48 -4.13
C ALA A 348 -12.50 -1.67 -5.42
N THR A 349 -13.71 -1.43 -5.90
CA THR A 349 -13.97 -0.62 -7.10
C THR A 349 -14.95 0.50 -6.75
N ALA A 350 -14.75 1.68 -7.33
CA ALA A 350 -15.68 2.79 -7.28
C ALA A 350 -16.05 3.25 -8.70
N THR A 351 -17.31 3.61 -8.89
CA THR A 351 -17.78 4.27 -10.12
C THR A 351 -17.61 5.78 -9.97
N VAL A 352 -16.96 6.37 -10.97
CA VAL A 352 -16.72 7.80 -11.11
C VAL A 352 -17.41 8.27 -12.37
N THR A 353 -18.19 9.34 -12.30
CA THR A 353 -18.90 9.93 -13.43
C THR A 353 -18.32 11.28 -13.79
N VAL A 354 -17.83 11.41 -15.02
CA VAL A 354 -17.34 12.66 -15.60
C VAL A 354 -18.49 13.34 -16.34
N HIS A 355 -18.79 14.59 -15.98
CA HIS A 355 -19.78 15.43 -16.66
C HIS A 355 -19.06 16.36 -17.64
N TYR A 356 -19.61 16.47 -18.85
CA TYR A 356 -19.03 17.30 -19.90
C TYR A 356 -20.08 17.92 -20.82
N SER A 357 -19.68 18.94 -21.57
CA SER A 357 -20.45 19.58 -22.64
C SER A 357 -19.68 19.57 -23.96
N ILE A 358 -20.40 19.72 -25.07
CA ILE A 358 -19.89 19.76 -26.43
C ILE A 358 -20.29 21.10 -27.05
N GLY A 359 -19.31 21.95 -27.34
CA GLY A 359 -19.51 23.25 -27.98
C GLY A 359 -19.90 23.12 -29.47
N SER A 360 -20.67 24.09 -29.97
CA SER A 360 -20.96 24.22 -31.40
C SER A 360 -19.74 24.81 -32.14
N GLY A 361 -19.45 24.30 -33.34
CA GLY A 361 -18.39 24.84 -34.21
C GLY A 361 -17.02 24.15 -34.12
N ALA A 362 -16.92 22.96 -33.53
CA ALA A 362 -15.68 22.20 -33.54
C ALA A 362 -15.33 21.74 -34.96
N GLY A 363 -14.19 22.17 -35.48
CA GLY A 363 -13.73 21.82 -36.83
C GLY A 363 -13.33 20.35 -37.01
N SER A 364 -13.31 19.56 -35.94
CA SER A 364 -13.03 18.12 -35.98
C SER A 364 -14.29 17.33 -35.62
N PRO A 365 -14.71 16.34 -36.44
CA PRO A 365 -15.83 15.47 -36.12
C PRO A 365 -15.54 14.53 -34.95
N ARG A 366 -14.29 14.45 -34.48
CA ARG A 366 -13.87 13.59 -33.37
C ARG A 366 -13.02 14.33 -32.36
N ASP A 367 -13.32 14.07 -31.10
CA ASP A 367 -12.65 14.62 -29.94
C ASP A 367 -12.28 13.50 -28.94
N THR A 368 -11.37 13.77 -28.01
CA THR A 368 -10.95 12.78 -27.01
C THR A 368 -10.83 13.41 -25.64
N LEU A 369 -11.54 12.81 -24.68
CA LEU A 369 -11.39 13.03 -23.26
C LEU A 369 -10.53 11.92 -22.68
N LEU A 370 -9.46 12.30 -21.98
CA LEU A 370 -8.62 11.40 -21.21
C LEU A 370 -9.01 11.51 -19.74
N PHE A 371 -9.31 10.38 -19.10
CA PHE A 371 -9.51 10.27 -17.67
C PHE A 371 -8.32 9.53 -17.06
N THR A 372 -7.69 10.12 -16.05
CA THR A 372 -6.54 9.55 -15.34
C THR A 372 -6.91 9.42 -13.87
N ALA A 373 -6.80 8.22 -13.34
CA ALA A 373 -6.80 8.01 -11.90
C ALA A 373 -5.36 7.73 -11.46
N ARG A 374 -4.89 8.46 -10.46
CA ARG A 374 -3.54 8.36 -9.93
C ARG A 374 -3.59 8.06 -8.45
N SER A 375 -2.98 6.95 -8.07
CA SER A 375 -2.77 6.56 -6.67
C SER A 375 -2.10 7.72 -5.94
N VAL A 376 -2.70 8.11 -4.81
CA VAL A 376 -2.11 9.09 -3.92
C VAL A 376 -1.03 8.41 -3.12
N ALA A 377 -1.10 7.12 -2.80
CA ALA A 377 0.01 6.40 -2.20
C ALA A 377 1.30 6.45 -3.04
N SER A 378 2.44 6.21 -2.37
CA SER A 378 3.71 6.04 -3.05
C SER A 378 4.04 4.54 -3.07
N PRO A 379 4.58 3.98 -4.18
CA PRO A 379 4.91 4.69 -5.40
C PRO A 379 3.61 5.02 -6.12
N SER A 380 3.50 6.26 -6.61
CA SER A 380 2.29 6.67 -7.32
C SER A 380 2.18 5.87 -8.61
N THR A 381 1.13 5.07 -8.70
CA THR A 381 0.73 4.39 -9.93
C THR A 381 -0.42 5.15 -10.57
N SER A 382 -0.54 5.11 -11.89
CA SER A 382 -1.66 5.74 -12.59
C SER A 382 -2.22 4.83 -13.65
N ALA A 383 -3.53 4.86 -13.83
CA ALA A 383 -4.23 4.21 -14.93
C ALA A 383 -5.10 5.23 -15.69
N ASN A 384 -5.29 4.98 -16.98
CA ASN A 384 -6.02 5.86 -17.87
C ASN A 384 -7.22 5.15 -18.50
N GLY A 385 -8.31 5.89 -18.62
CA GLY A 385 -9.45 5.58 -19.46
C GLY A 385 -9.59 6.66 -20.54
N ARG A 386 -10.15 6.28 -21.69
CA ARG A 386 -10.28 7.19 -22.83
C ARG A 386 -11.70 7.18 -23.36
N LEU A 387 -12.28 8.35 -23.55
CA LEU A 387 -13.54 8.52 -24.28
C LEU A 387 -13.26 9.24 -25.59
N THR A 388 -13.68 8.64 -26.71
CA THR A 388 -13.68 9.31 -28.02
C THR A 388 -15.09 9.78 -28.34
N VAL A 389 -15.29 11.08 -28.48
CA VAL A 389 -16.59 11.67 -28.78
C VAL A 389 -16.63 12.02 -30.26
N THR A 390 -17.60 11.50 -31.00
CA THR A 390 -17.91 11.96 -32.36
C THR A 390 -18.99 13.03 -32.27
N VAL A 391 -18.67 14.25 -32.71
CA VAL A 391 -19.63 15.37 -32.70
C VAL A 391 -20.51 15.24 -33.94
N LEU A 392 -21.80 15.01 -33.72
CA LEU A 392 -22.80 14.97 -34.79
C LEU A 392 -23.09 16.41 -35.21
N GLY A 393 -22.71 16.75 -36.44
CA GLY A 393 -23.10 18.02 -37.05
C GLY A 393 -24.56 17.95 -37.49
N TYR A 394 -25.34 18.99 -37.23
CA TYR A 394 -26.61 19.19 -37.93
C TYR A 394 -26.33 20.08 -39.14
N GLY A 395 -26.29 19.49 -40.33
CA GLY A 395 -26.30 20.26 -41.56
C GLY A 395 -27.69 20.21 -42.17
N THR A 396 -28.28 21.37 -42.49
CA THR A 396 -29.41 21.42 -43.41
C THR A 396 -28.92 22.04 -44.71
N SER A 397 -29.19 21.37 -45.83
CA SER A 397 -29.01 21.97 -47.14
C SER A 397 -30.36 22.17 -47.78
N VAL A 398 -30.52 23.31 -48.45
CA VAL A 398 -31.72 23.64 -49.22
C VAL A 398 -31.30 23.74 -50.68
N ALA A 399 -31.92 22.93 -51.54
CA ALA A 399 -31.64 22.92 -52.97
C ALA A 399 -32.92 23.19 -53.78
N PRO A 400 -32.90 24.11 -54.77
CA PRO A 400 -31.81 25.04 -55.10
C PRO A 400 -31.67 26.20 -54.09
N HIS A 401 -30.43 26.60 -53.76
CA HIS A 401 -30.10 27.66 -52.80
C HIS A 401 -30.40 29.09 -53.35
N ALA A 402 -30.56 29.24 -54.67
CA ALA A 402 -30.95 30.51 -55.28
C ALA A 402 -31.94 30.26 -56.42
N THR A 403 -33.20 30.59 -56.18
CA THR A 403 -34.14 30.90 -57.27
C THR A 403 -34.48 32.38 -57.17
N THR A 404 -33.81 33.21 -57.96
CA THR A 404 -34.47 34.42 -58.46
C THR A 404 -35.63 33.96 -59.33
N THR A 405 -36.85 33.95 -58.79
CA THR A 405 -38.06 33.86 -59.60
C THR A 405 -38.27 35.21 -60.29
N SER A 406 -37.70 35.39 -61.49
CA SER A 406 -38.07 36.53 -62.33
C SER A 406 -39.38 36.19 -63.05
N ASN A 407 -40.48 36.84 -62.64
CA ASN A 407 -41.74 36.70 -63.36
C ASN A 407 -41.83 37.77 -64.46
N LEU A 408 -42.19 37.35 -65.67
CA LEU A 408 -42.83 38.23 -66.66
C LEU A 408 -44.24 38.59 -66.15
N PRO A 409 -44.80 39.76 -66.51
CA PRO A 409 -46.11 40.19 -66.00
C PRO A 409 -47.19 39.21 -66.50
N SER A 410 -47.65 38.32 -65.63
CA SER A 410 -48.78 37.44 -65.90
C SER A 410 -49.86 37.62 -64.84
N ASN A 411 -51.09 37.61 -65.32
CA ASN A 411 -52.37 37.80 -64.65
C ASN A 411 -52.87 36.56 -63.86
N GLY A 412 -51.96 35.66 -63.45
CA GLY A 412 -52.27 34.47 -62.67
C GLY A 412 -52.01 34.63 -61.17
N THR A 413 -52.98 34.25 -60.34
CA THR A 413 -53.05 34.62 -58.91
C THR A 413 -52.29 33.72 -57.94
N ASN A 414 -51.60 32.64 -58.36
CA ASN A 414 -50.87 31.75 -57.45
C ASN A 414 -49.55 31.26 -58.07
N TYR A 415 -48.43 31.44 -57.35
CA TYR A 415 -47.13 30.86 -57.68
C TYR A 415 -46.71 29.89 -56.58
N THR A 416 -46.30 28.68 -56.95
CA THR A 416 -45.76 27.68 -56.02
C THR A 416 -44.29 27.46 -56.32
N ALA A 417 -43.43 27.64 -55.31
CA ALA A 417 -42.04 27.25 -55.36
C ALA A 417 -41.84 26.01 -54.49
N SER A 418 -41.09 25.03 -54.98
CA SER A 418 -40.70 23.84 -54.23
C SER A 418 -39.19 23.83 -54.07
N PHE A 419 -38.73 23.52 -52.87
CA PHE A 419 -37.33 23.27 -52.58
C PHE A 419 -37.20 21.98 -51.78
N THR A 420 -36.08 21.30 -51.96
CA THR A 420 -35.75 20.13 -51.16
C THR A 420 -34.96 20.60 -49.95
N VAL A 421 -35.49 20.31 -48.75
CA VAL A 421 -34.72 20.40 -47.51
C VAL A 421 -34.12 19.03 -47.26
N GLN A 422 -32.79 18.95 -47.25
CA GLN A 422 -32.07 17.73 -46.91
C GLN A 422 -31.36 17.91 -45.57
N ASN A 423 -31.56 16.95 -44.65
CA ASN A 423 -30.67 16.78 -43.52
C ASN A 423 -29.36 16.16 -44.05
N VAL A 424 -28.29 16.93 -44.03
CA VAL A 424 -26.93 16.53 -44.43
C VAL A 424 -26.04 16.28 -43.19
N GLY A 425 -26.65 16.25 -41.99
CA GLY A 425 -26.04 15.88 -40.72
C GLY A 425 -26.30 14.43 -40.34
#